data_AF-A0A644X4R9-F1
#
_entry.id   AF-A0A644X4R9-F1
#
_cell.length_a   1.000
_cell.length_b   1.000
_cell.length_c   1.000
_cell.angle_alpha   90.00
_cell.angle_beta   90.00
_cell.angle_gamma   90.00
#
_symmetry.space_group_name_H-M   'P 1'
#
loop_
_entity.id
_entity.type
_entity.pdbx_description
1 polymer ?
#
loop_
_entity_poly.entity_id
_entity_poly.type
_entity_poly.pdbx_seq_one_letter_code
_entity_poly.pdbx_strand_id
1 'polypeptide(L)'
;MKITHLDSHHHVHTLEFLKPVIEKIISKYNLPIRGGLNYKLNHDKVVPFEGIFYGENTSVETFKKIIEKQYDIVDVMTHPAYADSFLMESSSYNIKRLEELSILTSEKLKNLLAENKVLLCNYENIF
;
A
#
# COMPACT_ATOMS: atom_id res chain seq x y z
N MET A 1 -11.15 -18.09 0.37
CA MET A 1 -10.18 -16.99 0.20
C MET A 1 -9.02 -17.22 1.18
N LYS A 2 -7.76 -17.13 0.75
CA LYS A 2 -6.56 -17.30 1.59
C LYS A 2 -6.00 -15.90 1.90
N ILE A 3 -5.64 -15.64 3.15
CA ILE A 3 -4.97 -14.39 3.56
C ILE A 3 -3.47 -14.53 3.23
N THR A 4 -2.91 -13.54 2.55
CA THR A 4 -1.56 -13.59 1.98
C THR A 4 -0.58 -12.65 2.67
N HIS A 5 -1.07 -11.62 3.35
CA HIS A 5 -0.27 -10.65 4.09
C HIS A 5 -1.10 -9.98 5.18
N LEU A 6 -0.45 -9.12 5.94
CA LEU A 6 -1.01 -8.33 7.03
C LEU A 6 -0.78 -6.84 6.74
N ASP A 7 -1.81 -6.05 6.97
CA ASP A 7 -1.74 -4.60 7.09
C ASP A 7 -2.79 -4.15 8.13
N SER A 8 -3.03 -2.84 8.22
CA SER A 8 -4.15 -2.37 9.02
C SER A 8 -4.68 -1.04 8.48
N HIS A 9 -5.98 -0.84 8.66
CA HIS A 9 -6.59 0.47 8.46
C HIS A 9 -5.91 1.53 9.34
N HIS A 10 -5.77 2.76 8.81
CA HIS A 10 -5.05 3.87 9.44
C HIS A 10 -3.60 3.55 9.89
N HIS A 11 -2.99 2.50 9.33
CA HIS A 11 -1.63 2.07 9.68
C HIS A 11 -1.40 1.83 11.18
N VAL A 12 -2.45 1.51 11.96
CA VAL A 12 -2.30 1.30 13.41
C VAL A 12 -1.26 0.22 13.77
N HIS A 13 -1.01 -0.77 12.92
CA HIS A 13 0.06 -1.75 13.12
C HIS A 13 1.47 -1.14 13.26
N THR A 14 1.69 0.10 12.80
CA THR A 14 2.96 0.81 12.90
C THR A 14 3.18 1.47 14.26
N LEU A 15 2.14 1.53 15.11
CA LEU A 15 2.20 2.15 16.43
C LEU A 15 2.94 1.23 17.41
N GLU A 16 3.96 1.77 18.09
CA GLU A 16 4.86 0.98 18.94
C GLU A 16 4.15 0.25 20.07
N PHE A 17 3.10 0.82 20.65
CA PHE A 17 2.33 0.15 21.72
C PHE A 17 1.58 -1.10 21.23
N LEU A 18 1.35 -1.24 19.92
CA LEU A 18 0.76 -2.44 19.32
C LEU A 18 1.79 -3.51 18.94
N LYS A 19 3.10 -3.22 19.06
CA LYS A 19 4.16 -4.18 18.76
C LYS A 19 3.95 -5.56 19.40
N PRO A 20 3.62 -5.71 20.71
CA PRO A 20 3.42 -7.03 21.30
C PRO A 20 2.24 -7.80 20.70
N VAL A 21 1.25 -7.10 20.15
CA VAL A 21 0.11 -7.71 19.45
C VAL A 21 0.55 -8.17 18.06
N ILE A 22 1.27 -7.32 17.33
CA ILE A 22 1.78 -7.63 15.99
C ILE A 22 2.74 -8.82 16.03
N GLU A 23 3.65 -8.88 17.01
CA GLU A 23 4.57 -10.01 17.20
C GLU A 23 3.82 -11.34 17.43
N LYS A 24 2.73 -11.33 18.20
CA LYS A 24 1.88 -12.51 18.40
C LYS A 24 1.17 -12.94 17.12
N ILE A 25 0.66 -12.00 16.33
CA ILE A 25 -0.02 -12.28 15.05
C ILE A 25 0.99 -12.88 14.06
N ILE A 26 2.17 -12.29 13.93
CA ILE A 26 3.21 -12.76 13.01
C ILE A 26 3.74 -14.13 13.45
N SER A 27 3.97 -14.34 14.74
CA SER A 27 4.36 -15.66 15.27
C SER A 27 3.33 -16.75 14.95
N LYS A 28 2.04 -16.41 14.98
CA LYS A 28 0.96 -17.35 14.69
C LYS A 28 0.80 -17.67 13.20
N TYR A 29 0.89 -16.67 12.34
CA TYR A 29 0.53 -16.82 10.92
C TYR A 29 1.72 -16.85 9.96
N ASN A 30 2.88 -16.34 10.38
CA ASN A 30 4.11 -16.22 9.57
C ASN A 30 3.87 -15.61 8.17
N LEU A 31 2.96 -14.63 8.10
CA LEU A 31 2.62 -13.92 6.88
C LEU A 31 3.52 -12.67 6.73
N PRO A 32 3.78 -12.24 5.48
CA PRO A 32 4.29 -10.92 5.21
C PRO A 32 3.46 -9.81 5.86
N ILE A 33 4.11 -8.70 6.22
CA ILE A 33 3.44 -7.52 6.78
C ILE A 33 3.92 -6.26 6.07
N ARG A 34 2.98 -5.35 5.81
CA ARG A 34 3.28 -3.99 5.37
C ARG A 34 4.19 -3.28 6.39
N GLY A 35 5.18 -2.56 5.88
CA GLY A 35 6.14 -1.80 6.66
C GLY A 35 5.60 -0.43 7.12
N GLY A 36 6.51 0.55 7.22
CA GLY A 36 6.19 1.86 7.82
C GLY A 36 6.16 1.85 9.34
N LEU A 37 6.76 0.82 9.96
CA LEU A 37 6.78 0.62 11.41
C LEU A 37 7.60 1.70 12.12
N ASN A 38 7.06 2.24 13.22
CA ASN A 38 7.80 3.15 14.10
C ASN A 38 8.64 2.41 15.14
N TYR A 39 8.82 1.10 14.97
CA TYR A 39 9.55 0.22 15.86
C TYR A 39 10.25 -0.88 15.08
N LYS A 40 11.30 -1.46 15.66
CA LYS A 40 11.95 -2.64 15.09
C LYS A 40 11.13 -3.88 15.35
N LEU A 41 10.83 -4.61 14.29
CA LEU A 41 10.14 -5.89 14.30
C LEU A 41 11.11 -6.96 13.81
N ASN A 42 11.30 -8.02 14.60
CA ASN A 42 12.14 -9.15 14.21
C ASN A 42 11.35 -10.10 13.31
N HIS A 43 11.17 -9.71 12.05
CA HIS A 43 10.46 -10.47 11.03
C HIS A 43 11.12 -10.21 9.68
N ASP A 44 11.41 -11.26 8.93
CA ASP A 44 12.11 -11.20 7.64
C ASP A 44 11.18 -10.83 6.47
N LYS A 45 9.85 -10.88 6.68
CA LYS A 45 8.84 -10.57 5.66
C LYS A 45 8.16 -9.21 5.87
N VAL A 46 8.93 -8.19 6.24
CA VAL A 46 8.45 -6.80 6.32
C VAL A 46 8.70 -6.11 4.98
N VAL A 47 7.63 -5.67 4.31
CA VAL A 47 7.71 -5.05 2.98
C VAL A 47 7.76 -3.52 3.10
N PRO A 48 8.71 -2.81 2.46
CA PRO A 48 8.75 -1.35 2.44
C PRO A 48 7.42 -0.75 1.96
N PHE A 49 7.06 0.41 2.50
CA PHE A 49 5.75 1.03 2.30
C PHE A 49 5.88 2.47 1.79
N GLU A 50 5.06 2.83 0.80
CA GLU A 50 4.92 4.18 0.27
C GLU A 50 3.44 4.62 0.32
N GLY A 51 3.14 5.52 1.26
CA GLY A 51 1.80 6.10 1.43
C GLY A 51 1.60 7.42 0.71
N ILE A 52 2.57 7.87 -0.11
CA ILE A 52 2.56 9.22 -0.67
C ILE A 52 1.52 9.43 -1.77
N PHE A 53 0.99 8.38 -2.39
CA PHE A 53 -0.13 8.48 -3.34
C PHE A 53 -1.45 8.62 -2.57
N TYR A 54 -1.70 9.83 -2.07
CA TYR A 54 -2.88 10.17 -1.27
C TYR A 54 -3.14 11.68 -1.28
N GLY A 55 -4.41 12.08 -1.26
CA GLY A 55 -4.82 13.49 -1.14
C GLY A 55 -4.34 14.32 -2.33
N GLU A 56 -3.60 15.40 -2.04
CA GLU A 56 -3.06 16.31 -3.05
C GLU A 56 -1.98 15.66 -3.94
N ASN A 57 -1.39 14.55 -3.50
CA ASN A 57 -0.39 13.80 -4.25
C ASN A 57 -1.00 12.73 -5.18
N THR A 58 -2.31 12.77 -5.44
CA THR A 58 -3.00 11.83 -6.33
C THR A 58 -2.68 12.17 -7.79
N SER A 59 -1.53 11.70 -8.30
CA SER A 59 -1.06 11.95 -9.67
C SER A 59 -0.13 10.86 -10.19
N VAL A 60 0.08 10.81 -11.51
CA VAL A 60 1.07 9.90 -12.13
C VAL A 60 2.50 10.30 -11.73
N GLU A 61 2.73 11.60 -11.53
CA GLU A 61 4.02 12.16 -11.11
C GLU A 61 4.45 11.62 -9.74
N THR A 62 3.50 11.27 -8.87
CA THR A 62 3.79 10.62 -7.59
C THR A 62 4.40 9.23 -7.79
N PHE A 63 3.89 8.43 -8.73
CA PHE A 63 4.49 7.14 -9.06
C PHE A 63 5.91 7.29 -9.62
N LYS A 64 6.17 8.34 -10.41
CA LYS A 64 7.53 8.65 -10.89
C LYS A 64 8.49 8.89 -9.71
N LYS A 65 8.08 9.69 -8.72
CA LYS A 65 8.87 9.93 -7.49
C LYS A 65 9.14 8.64 -6.70
N ILE A 66 8.18 7.71 -6.66
CA ILE A 66 8.36 6.42 -6.00
C ILE A 66 9.38 5.56 -6.75
N ILE A 67 9.29 5.49 -8.08
CA ILE A 67 10.24 4.73 -8.92
C ILE A 67 11.67 5.25 -8.76
N GLU A 68 11.85 6.57 -8.68
CA GLU A 68 13.16 7.22 -8.48
C GLU A 68 13.84 6.83 -7.16
N LYS A 69 13.11 6.30 -6.17
CA LYS A 69 13.67 5.78 -4.92
C LYS A 69 14.33 4.41 -5.05
N GLN A 70 14.16 3.72 -6.19
CA GLN A 70 14.84 2.46 -6.54
C GLN A 70 14.68 1.33 -5.50
N TYR A 71 13.45 1.07 -5.07
CA TYR A 71 13.15 -0.11 -4.25
C TYR A 71 13.30 -1.40 -5.05
N ASP A 72 13.87 -2.45 -4.44
CA ASP A 72 13.77 -3.82 -4.96
C ASP A 72 12.30 -4.30 -4.93
N ILE A 73 11.61 -3.97 -3.84
CA ILE A 73 10.18 -4.20 -3.65
C ILE A 73 9.57 -3.10 -2.77
N VAL A 74 8.35 -2.66 -3.11
CA VAL A 74 7.61 -1.67 -2.33
C VAL A 74 6.10 -1.89 -2.47
N ASP A 75 5.39 -1.73 -1.35
CA ASP A 75 3.94 -1.64 -1.30
C ASP A 75 3.53 -0.16 -1.41
N VAL A 76 2.88 0.20 -2.51
CA VAL A 76 2.33 1.55 -2.72
C VAL A 76 0.85 1.53 -2.35
N MET A 77 0.48 2.30 -1.33
CA MET A 77 -0.91 2.41 -0.88
C MET A 77 -1.79 3.08 -1.93
N THR A 78 -3.01 2.57 -2.09
CA THR A 78 -4.05 3.19 -2.90
C THR A 78 -5.42 2.97 -2.25
N HIS A 79 -6.41 3.75 -2.68
CA HIS A 79 -7.80 3.70 -2.25
C HIS A 79 -8.79 3.85 -3.42
N PRO A 80 -8.63 3.15 -4.56
CA PRO A 80 -9.58 3.26 -5.68
C PRO A 80 -10.98 2.80 -5.25
N ALA A 81 -12.01 3.51 -5.71
CA ALA A 81 -13.39 3.10 -5.49
C ALA A 81 -14.31 3.70 -6.56
N TYR A 82 -15.43 3.03 -6.82
CA TYR A 82 -16.60 3.67 -7.45
C TYR A 82 -17.39 4.47 -6.41
N ALA A 83 -18.11 5.48 -6.87
CA ALA A 83 -18.95 6.28 -5.98
C ALA A 83 -20.31 5.61 -5.78
N ASP A 84 -20.69 5.44 -4.51
CA ASP A 84 -22.04 5.10 -4.07
C ASP A 84 -22.39 5.95 -2.83
N SER A 85 -23.67 5.92 -2.43
CA SER A 85 -24.14 6.73 -1.30
C SER A 85 -23.42 6.37 0.01
N PHE A 86 -23.14 5.08 0.22
CA PHE A 86 -22.44 4.61 1.41
C PHE A 86 -21.04 5.22 1.50
N LEU A 87 -20.26 5.23 0.43
CA LEU A 87 -18.93 5.82 0.39
C LEU A 87 -18.99 7.33 0.64
N MET A 88 -19.96 8.02 0.01
CA MET A 88 -20.12 9.47 0.15
C MET A 88 -20.45 9.87 1.59
N GLU A 89 -21.20 9.03 2.32
CA GLU A 89 -21.62 9.29 3.70
C GLU A 89 -20.60 8.79 4.75
N SER A 90 -19.86 7.72 4.47
CA SER A 90 -19.00 7.05 5.46
C SER A 90 -17.53 7.46 5.43
N SER A 91 -17.05 8.09 4.35
CA SER A 91 -15.64 8.44 4.17
C SER A 91 -15.48 9.88 3.74
N SER A 92 -14.70 10.66 4.49
CA SER A 92 -14.27 12.00 4.05
C SER A 92 -13.38 11.95 2.81
N TYR A 93 -12.64 10.85 2.64
CA TYR A 93 -11.86 10.56 1.44
C TYR A 93 -12.74 9.81 0.45
N ASN A 94 -13.69 10.51 -0.18
CA ASN A 94 -14.68 9.91 -1.10
C ASN A 94 -14.35 10.21 -2.57
N ILE A 95 -14.42 11.47 -3.00
CA ILE A 95 -14.19 11.89 -4.39
C ILE A 95 -12.78 11.55 -4.86
N LYS A 96 -11.78 11.69 -3.98
CA LYS A 96 -10.38 11.36 -4.31
C LYS A 96 -10.18 9.90 -4.72
N ARG A 97 -11.03 8.98 -4.26
CA ARG A 97 -10.97 7.57 -4.67
C ARG A 97 -11.30 7.35 -6.15
N LEU A 98 -12.16 8.19 -6.72
CA LEU A 98 -12.45 8.18 -8.16
C LEU A 98 -11.24 8.68 -8.97
N GLU A 99 -10.56 9.72 -8.47
CA GLU A 99 -9.34 10.24 -9.08
C GLU A 99 -8.22 9.19 -9.06
N GLU A 100 -8.03 8.52 -7.92
CA GLU A 100 -7.10 7.40 -7.81
C GLU A 100 -7.42 6.28 -8.80
N LEU A 101 -8.69 5.86 -8.90
CA LEU A 101 -9.12 4.84 -9.85
C LEU A 101 -8.80 5.25 -11.30
N SER A 102 -9.07 6.50 -11.66
CA SER A 102 -8.77 7.04 -13.00
C SER A 102 -7.28 6.97 -13.34
N ILE A 103 -6.41 7.34 -12.38
CA ILE A 103 -4.96 7.28 -12.56
C ILE A 103 -4.46 5.82 -12.64
N LEU A 104 -4.92 4.96 -11.74
CA LEU A 104 -4.50 3.56 -11.64
C LEU A 104 -4.89 2.72 -12.86
N THR A 105 -5.92 3.15 -13.60
CA THR A 105 -6.38 2.52 -14.83
C THR A 105 -5.93 3.25 -16.09
N SER A 106 -5.12 4.31 -15.97
CA SER A 106 -4.68 5.11 -17.12
C SER A 106 -3.55 4.44 -17.91
N GLU A 107 -3.58 4.60 -19.23
CA GLU A 107 -2.46 4.22 -20.10
C GLU A 107 -1.17 4.97 -19.76
N LYS A 108 -1.27 6.22 -19.24
CA LYS A 108 -0.11 7.01 -18.82
C LYS A 108 0.66 6.33 -17.68
N LEU A 109 -0.04 5.84 -16.65
CA LEU A 109 0.62 5.11 -15.55
C LEU A 109 1.17 3.77 -16.04
N LYS A 110 0.41 3.04 -16.86
CA LYS A 110 0.84 1.76 -17.42
C LYS A 110 2.13 1.88 -18.23
N ASN A 111 2.22 2.90 -19.11
CA ASN A 111 3.43 3.17 -19.89
C ASN A 111 4.59 3.58 -19.00
N LEU A 112 4.38 4.45 -18.00
CA LEU A 112 5.42 4.83 -17.04
C LEU A 112 6.02 3.61 -16.33
N LEU A 113 5.18 2.67 -15.86
CA LEU A 113 5.65 1.45 -15.22
C LEU A 113 6.44 0.56 -16.19
N ALA A 114 5.94 0.38 -17.42
CA ALA A 114 6.60 -0.43 -18.44
C ALA A 114 7.97 0.15 -18.87
N GLU A 115 8.05 1.46 -19.13
CA GLU A 115 9.28 2.16 -19.49
C GLU A 115 10.36 2.03 -18.42
N ASN A 116 9.96 2.03 -17.15
CA ASN A 116 10.85 1.86 -16.01
C ASN A 116 11.04 0.39 -15.59
N LYS A 117 10.54 -0.56 -16.39
CA LYS A 117 10.64 -2.01 -16.15
C LYS A 117 10.12 -2.45 -14.77
N VAL A 118 9.11 -1.75 -14.26
CA VAL A 118 8.48 -2.09 -12.99
C VAL A 118 7.63 -3.34 -13.18
N LEU A 119 7.86 -4.34 -12.33
CA LEU A 119 7.05 -5.56 -12.29
C LEU A 119 5.95 -5.40 -11.23
N LEU A 120 4.70 -5.52 -11.67
CA LEU A 120 3.57 -5.60 -10.75
C LEU A 120 3.52 -7.00 -10.14
N CYS A 121 3.52 -7.07 -8.82
CA CYS A 121 3.47 -8.30 -8.06
C CYS A 121 2.45 -8.21 -6.91
N ASN A 122 2.32 -9.28 -6.15
CA ASN A 122 1.50 -9.33 -4.94
C ASN A 122 2.27 -10.06 -3.84
N TYR A 123 1.75 -10.01 -2.62
CA TYR A 123 2.40 -10.59 -1.45
C TYR A 123 2.60 -12.12 -1.47
N GLU A 124 1.95 -12.86 -2.37
CA GLU A 124 2.15 -14.32 -2.49
C GLU A 124 3.48 -14.67 -3.16
N ASN A 125 4.03 -13.77 -3.98
CA ASN A 125 5.10 -14.09 -4.94
C ASN A 125 6.42 -13.36 -4.65
N ILE A 126 6.59 -12.84 -3.44
CA ILE A 126 7.70 -11.93 -3.09
C ILE A 126 8.61 -12.47 -1.97
N PHE A 127 8.29 -13.66 -1.44
CA PHE A 127 9.08 -14.40 -0.44
C PHE A 127 9.07 -15.90 -0.76
#